data_AF-A0A7D8YAX6-F1
#
_entry.id   AF-A0A7D8YAX6-F1
#
_cell.length_a   1.000
_cell.length_b   1.000
_cell.length_c   1.000
_cell.angle_alpha   90.00
_cell.angle_beta   90.00
_cell.angle_gamma   90.00
#
_symmetry.space_group_name_H-M   'P 1'
#
loop_
_entity.id
_entity.type
_entity.pdbx_description
1 polymer ?
#
loop_
_entity_poly.entity_id
_entity_poly.type
_entity_poly.pdbx_seq_one_letter_code
_entity_poly.pdbx_strand_id
1 'polypeptide(L)'
;MMARTRNTKTPMTIPNGRNTQLRITRSTAIMVRSVISTGRDGMNDRRNATLIVVLVLTLWLLGVKTLLAILVSYRDYFPPDFTSDFLWGREPAFRGIYREAFYLHILSGPVALLLGSILISRSVRSRFPRLHRSLGRVQIAVILLGVAPSGLWMAGFAESGLVAGYGFGFLAVATGCCAAMGWRAAIARRFDDHRRWMTRCFILLCSALTLRWIGGLGTIFGVESPWAYPLAAWASWLIPLLGWELLVHCRNRRFERPVHTTI
;
A
#
# COMPACT_ATOMS: atom_id res chain seq x y z
N MET A 1 12.21 -56.28 87.51
CA MET A 1 12.26 -55.14 88.45
C MET A 1 13.05 -54.01 87.78
N MET A 2 12.44 -52.83 87.65
CA MET A 2 12.97 -51.52 87.16
C MET A 2 13.39 -51.43 85.66
N ALA A 3 12.73 -50.69 84.76
CA ALA A 3 12.27 -49.28 84.67
C ALA A 3 13.25 -48.38 83.88
N ARG A 4 12.87 -47.98 82.65
CA ARG A 4 13.26 -46.67 82.06
C ARG A 4 12.37 -46.31 80.86
N THR A 5 11.33 -45.51 81.09
CA THR A 5 10.57 -44.81 80.04
C THR A 5 11.20 -43.43 79.79
N ARG A 6 11.55 -43.14 78.53
CA ARG A 6 12.03 -41.82 78.09
C ARG A 6 10.83 -41.00 77.58
N ASN A 7 10.64 -39.84 78.18
CA ASN A 7 9.70 -38.80 77.78
C ASN A 7 10.36 -37.95 76.68
N THR A 8 9.73 -37.80 75.50
CA THR A 8 10.13 -36.81 74.49
C THR A 8 8.93 -35.95 74.13
N LYS A 9 8.99 -34.67 74.53
CA LYS A 9 8.06 -33.62 74.12
C LYS A 9 8.48 -33.11 72.75
N THR A 10 7.62 -33.21 71.75
CA THR A 10 7.74 -32.50 70.47
C THR A 10 7.27 -31.05 70.63
N PRO A 11 7.99 -30.03 70.13
CA PRO A 11 7.53 -28.65 70.19
C PRO A 11 6.55 -28.35 69.05
N MET A 12 5.45 -27.69 69.41
CA MET A 12 4.42 -27.20 68.50
C MET A 12 4.90 -25.89 67.84
N THR A 13 5.23 -25.93 66.54
CA THR A 13 5.57 -24.74 65.74
C THR A 13 4.31 -23.99 65.35
N ILE A 14 4.16 -22.75 65.85
CA ILE A 14 3.10 -21.82 65.44
C ILE A 14 3.45 -21.22 64.07
N PRO A 15 2.52 -21.18 63.08
CA PRO A 15 2.80 -20.59 61.77
C PRO A 15 3.00 -19.07 61.89
N ASN A 16 4.12 -18.58 61.35
CA ASN A 16 4.50 -17.17 61.37
C ASN A 16 3.64 -16.34 60.38
N GLY A 17 2.76 -15.48 60.90
CA GLY A 17 1.76 -14.70 60.14
C GLY A 17 2.32 -13.67 59.13
N ARG A 18 3.64 -13.50 59.01
CA ARG A 18 4.26 -12.61 58.00
C ARG A 18 4.18 -13.14 56.57
N ASN A 19 4.14 -14.46 56.38
CA ASN A 19 4.15 -15.06 55.04
C ASN A 19 2.81 -14.91 54.31
N THR A 20 1.69 -14.78 55.03
CA THR A 20 0.35 -14.62 54.46
C THR A 20 0.12 -13.21 53.92
N GLN A 21 0.63 -12.18 54.63
CA GLN A 21 0.53 -10.77 54.20
C GLN A 21 1.38 -10.46 52.95
N LEU A 22 2.57 -11.08 52.83
CA LEU A 22 3.45 -10.98 51.65
C LEU A 22 2.88 -11.68 50.41
N ARG A 23 2.04 -12.71 50.59
CA ARG A 23 1.37 -13.42 49.48
C ARG A 23 0.17 -12.65 48.94
N ILE A 24 -0.60 -12.02 49.82
CA ILE A 24 -1.76 -11.21 49.43
C ILE A 24 -1.29 -9.98 48.64
N THR A 25 -0.29 -9.25 49.14
CA THR A 25 0.26 -8.04 48.46
C THR A 25 0.84 -8.32 47.07
N ARG A 26 1.50 -9.47 46.85
CA ARG A 26 1.96 -9.87 45.51
C ARG A 26 0.80 -10.20 44.56
N SER A 27 -0.26 -10.84 45.05
CA SER A 27 -1.43 -11.20 44.23
C SER A 27 -2.21 -9.97 43.76
N THR A 28 -2.42 -8.98 44.65
CA THR A 28 -3.07 -7.71 44.29
C THR A 28 -2.20 -6.89 43.34
N ALA A 29 -0.88 -6.86 43.52
CA ALA A 29 0.03 -6.16 42.61
C ALA A 29 0.03 -6.77 41.19
N ILE A 30 -0.06 -8.10 41.07
CA ILE A 30 -0.17 -8.79 39.78
C ILE A 30 -1.52 -8.50 39.12
N MET A 31 -2.62 -8.52 39.89
CA MET A 31 -3.97 -8.22 39.37
C MET A 31 -4.08 -6.77 38.89
N VAL A 32 -3.57 -5.80 39.66
CA VAL A 32 -3.54 -4.38 39.29
C VAL A 32 -2.63 -4.17 38.07
N ARG A 33 -1.45 -4.80 38.02
CA ARG A 33 -0.55 -4.72 36.85
C ARG A 33 -1.18 -5.33 35.60
N SER A 34 -1.93 -6.43 35.75
CA SER A 34 -2.70 -7.04 34.66
C SER A 34 -3.81 -6.12 34.17
N VAL A 35 -4.61 -5.53 35.07
CA VAL A 35 -5.69 -4.60 34.69
C VAL A 35 -5.15 -3.33 34.03
N ILE A 36 -4.02 -2.79 34.53
CA ILE A 36 -3.33 -1.64 33.91
C ILE A 36 -2.75 -2.00 32.54
N SER A 37 -2.18 -3.21 32.38
CA SER A 37 -1.70 -3.71 31.07
C SER A 37 -2.85 -3.80 30.09
N THR A 38 -3.94 -4.48 30.45
CA THR A 38 -5.11 -4.66 29.58
C THR A 38 -5.76 -3.31 29.22
N GLY A 39 -5.81 -2.36 30.15
CA GLY A 39 -6.29 -1.00 29.91
C GLY A 39 -5.38 -0.20 28.96
N ARG A 40 -4.05 -0.33 29.11
CA ARG A 40 -3.05 0.31 28.23
C ARG A 40 -3.06 -0.30 26.83
N ASP A 41 -3.22 -1.60 26.71
CA ASP A 41 -3.30 -2.31 25.43
C ASP A 41 -4.57 -1.93 24.68
N GLY A 42 -5.73 -1.88 25.37
CA GLY A 42 -6.99 -1.41 24.77
C GLY A 42 -6.98 0.06 24.36
N MET A 43 -6.30 0.93 25.12
CA MET A 43 -6.10 2.34 24.72
C MET A 43 -5.17 2.48 23.52
N ASN A 44 -4.07 1.71 23.49
CA ASN A 44 -3.14 1.70 22.36
C ASN A 44 -3.83 1.18 21.09
N ASP A 45 -4.66 0.14 21.19
CA ASP A 45 -5.41 -0.41 20.06
C ASP A 45 -6.42 0.60 19.51
N ARG A 46 -7.16 1.31 20.38
CA ARG A 46 -8.06 2.39 19.95
C ARG A 46 -7.31 3.55 19.31
N ARG A 47 -6.19 3.99 19.90
CA ARG A 47 -5.35 5.05 19.33
C ARG A 47 -4.80 4.64 17.97
N ASN A 48 -4.28 3.42 17.85
CA ASN A 48 -3.73 2.89 16.60
C ASN A 48 -4.83 2.78 15.53
N ALA A 49 -6.03 2.32 15.90
CA ALA A 49 -7.18 2.28 15.01
C ALA A 49 -7.59 3.68 14.52
N THR A 50 -7.67 4.66 15.43
CA THR A 50 -7.96 6.05 15.07
C THR A 50 -6.89 6.62 14.14
N LEU A 51 -5.60 6.40 14.44
CA LEU A 51 -4.49 6.85 13.59
C LEU A 51 -4.55 6.23 12.19
N ILE A 52 -4.85 4.93 12.09
CA ILE A 52 -5.02 4.25 10.81
C ILE A 52 -6.19 4.84 10.03
N VAL A 53 -7.33 5.07 10.68
CA VAL A 53 -8.52 5.66 10.05
C VAL A 53 -8.21 7.07 9.53
N VAL A 54 -7.59 7.92 10.36
CA VAL A 54 -7.18 9.28 9.98
C VAL A 54 -6.19 9.26 8.82
N LEU A 55 -5.21 8.35 8.83
CA LEU A 55 -4.25 8.20 7.74
C LEU A 55 -4.95 7.78 6.45
N VAL A 56 -5.82 6.78 6.50
CA VAL A 56 -6.57 6.29 5.33
C VAL A 56 -7.47 7.38 4.77
N LEU A 57 -8.20 8.11 5.62
CA LEU A 57 -9.05 9.22 5.20
C LEU A 57 -8.23 10.35 4.58
N THR A 58 -7.09 10.70 5.17
CA THR A 58 -6.18 11.71 4.63
C THR A 58 -5.67 11.31 3.25
N LEU A 59 -5.19 10.07 3.10
CA LEU A 59 -4.72 9.54 1.80
C LEU A 59 -5.85 9.49 0.76
N TRP A 60 -7.06 9.13 1.19
CA TRP A 60 -8.23 9.12 0.32
C TRP A 60 -8.59 10.53 -0.16
N LEU A 61 -8.67 11.51 0.75
CA LEU A 61 -8.93 12.91 0.43
C LEU A 61 -7.85 13.48 -0.49
N LEU A 62 -6.57 13.15 -0.23
CA LEU A 62 -5.47 13.56 -1.09
C LEU A 62 -5.59 12.94 -2.49
N GLY A 63 -5.97 11.66 -2.57
CA GLY A 63 -6.26 10.98 -3.83
C GLY A 63 -7.38 11.66 -4.62
N VAL A 64 -8.51 11.96 -3.96
CA VAL A 64 -9.64 12.67 -4.55
C VAL A 64 -9.22 14.06 -5.02
N LYS A 65 -8.52 14.84 -4.19
CA LYS A 65 -7.97 16.15 -4.58
C LYS A 65 -7.11 16.02 -5.84
N THR A 66 -6.24 15.01 -5.90
CA THR A 66 -5.33 14.80 -7.03
C THR A 66 -6.10 14.46 -8.29
N LEU A 67 -7.14 13.61 -8.20
CA LEU A 67 -8.01 13.30 -9.33
C LEU A 67 -8.78 14.52 -9.82
N LEU A 68 -9.32 15.33 -8.92
CA LEU A 68 -9.99 16.58 -9.26
C LEU A 68 -9.02 17.56 -9.95
N ALA A 69 -7.80 17.70 -9.44
CA ALA A 69 -6.77 18.53 -10.08
C ALA A 69 -6.46 18.05 -11.50
N ILE A 70 -6.34 16.74 -11.73
CA ILE A 70 -6.14 16.16 -13.07
C ILE A 70 -7.31 16.53 -13.99
N LEU A 71 -8.55 16.43 -13.51
CA LEU A 71 -9.73 16.77 -14.31
C LEU A 71 -9.81 18.26 -14.62
N VAL A 72 -9.41 19.13 -13.69
CA VAL A 72 -9.31 20.58 -13.94
C VAL A 72 -8.26 20.86 -15.01
N SER A 73 -7.08 20.21 -14.96
CA SER A 73 -6.03 20.37 -15.96
C SER A 73 -6.44 19.94 -17.37
N TYR A 74 -7.51 19.15 -17.55
CA TYR A 74 -7.99 18.79 -18.88
C TYR A 74 -8.48 20.00 -19.67
N ARG A 75 -8.93 21.07 -19.00
CA ARG A 75 -9.33 22.31 -19.68
C ARG A 75 -8.17 22.92 -20.48
N ASP A 76 -6.94 22.68 -20.03
CA ASP A 76 -5.71 23.21 -20.64
C ASP A 76 -5.21 22.30 -21.78
N TYR A 77 -5.86 21.14 -22.00
CA TYR A 77 -5.50 20.19 -23.05
C TYR A 77 -6.50 20.16 -24.23
N PHE A 78 -7.66 20.82 -24.07
CA PHE A 78 -8.76 20.86 -25.04
C PHE A 78 -9.35 22.29 -25.17
N PRO A 79 -8.81 23.17 -26.05
CA PRO A 79 -7.66 22.99 -26.94
C PRO A 79 -6.30 22.99 -26.19
N PRO A 80 -5.23 22.43 -26.77
CA PRO A 80 -3.93 22.35 -26.11
C PRO A 80 -3.34 23.75 -25.88
N ASP A 81 -3.15 24.10 -24.62
CA ASP A 81 -2.48 25.31 -24.18
C ASP A 81 -1.01 25.02 -23.88
N PHE A 82 -0.12 25.44 -24.78
CA PHE A 82 1.33 25.30 -24.64
C PHE A 82 1.95 26.28 -23.64
N THR A 83 1.15 27.10 -22.96
CA THR A 83 1.59 27.90 -21.81
C THR A 83 1.33 27.21 -20.47
N SER A 84 0.61 26.08 -20.47
CA SER A 84 0.34 25.29 -19.26
C SER A 84 1.57 24.54 -18.74
N ASP A 85 1.63 24.30 -17.43
CA ASP A 85 2.76 23.67 -16.73
C ASP A 85 3.28 22.39 -17.40
N PHE A 86 2.39 21.56 -17.96
CA PHE A 86 2.78 20.30 -18.59
C PHE A 86 3.11 20.42 -20.08
N LEU A 87 2.41 21.27 -20.83
CA LEU A 87 2.62 21.41 -22.27
C LEU A 87 3.66 22.49 -22.63
N TRP A 88 4.16 23.22 -21.63
CA TRP A 88 5.18 24.24 -21.82
C TRP A 88 6.40 23.69 -22.55
N GLY A 89 6.77 24.35 -23.66
CA GLY A 89 7.88 23.94 -24.51
C GLY A 89 7.68 22.64 -25.33
N ARG A 90 6.49 22.01 -25.27
CA ARG A 90 6.22 20.73 -25.96
C ARG A 90 5.58 20.88 -27.33
N GLU A 91 5.28 22.09 -27.78
CA GLU A 91 4.67 22.37 -29.08
C GLU A 91 5.38 21.67 -30.28
N PRO A 92 6.73 21.62 -30.35
CA PRO A 92 7.41 20.93 -31.46
C PRO A 92 7.16 19.42 -31.45
N ALA A 93 7.10 18.81 -30.25
CA ALA A 93 6.86 17.38 -30.07
C ALA A 93 5.36 17.03 -30.15
N PHE A 94 4.47 17.99 -29.94
CA PHE A 94 3.01 17.83 -29.96
C PHE A 94 2.43 17.76 -31.38
N ARG A 95 3.07 16.98 -32.25
CA ARG A 95 2.66 16.72 -33.63
C ARG A 95 2.65 15.21 -33.90
N GLY A 96 1.77 14.76 -34.80
CA GLY A 96 1.68 13.36 -35.20
C GLY A 96 1.33 12.40 -34.05
N ILE A 97 2.06 11.28 -33.97
CA ILE A 97 1.76 10.15 -33.09
C ILE A 97 1.85 10.52 -31.59
N TYR A 98 2.75 11.44 -31.21
CA TYR A 98 2.88 11.83 -29.80
C TYR A 98 1.60 12.47 -29.25
N ARG A 99 0.92 13.30 -30.05
CA ARG A 99 -0.35 13.92 -29.67
C ARG A 99 -1.43 12.86 -29.41
N GLU A 100 -1.55 11.90 -30.30
CA GLU A 100 -2.55 10.83 -30.18
C GLU A 100 -2.22 9.92 -28.98
N ALA A 101 -0.94 9.59 -28.78
CA ALA A 101 -0.49 8.87 -27.59
C ALA A 101 -0.79 9.65 -26.31
N PHE A 102 -0.55 10.95 -26.28
CA PHE A 102 -0.86 11.81 -25.14
C PHE A 102 -2.34 11.78 -24.81
N TYR A 103 -3.23 12.03 -25.78
CA TYR A 103 -4.67 11.99 -25.55
C TYR A 103 -5.16 10.61 -25.12
N LEU A 104 -4.67 9.55 -25.76
CA LEU A 104 -4.99 8.19 -25.36
C LEU A 104 -4.54 7.90 -23.93
N HIS A 105 -3.35 8.36 -23.53
CA HIS A 105 -2.81 8.16 -22.19
C HIS A 105 -3.63 8.90 -21.13
N ILE A 106 -3.85 10.21 -21.32
CA ILE A 106 -4.55 11.02 -20.33
C ILE A 106 -5.98 10.52 -20.13
N LEU A 107 -6.67 10.05 -21.17
CA LEU A 107 -8.03 9.52 -21.06
C LEU A 107 -8.06 8.10 -20.47
N SER A 108 -7.14 7.22 -20.88
CA SER A 108 -7.12 5.82 -20.42
C SER A 108 -6.62 5.66 -18.99
N GLY A 109 -5.70 6.51 -18.53
CA GLY A 109 -5.08 6.42 -17.20
C GLY A 109 -6.08 6.49 -16.04
N PRO A 110 -6.87 7.57 -15.90
CA PRO A 110 -7.88 7.69 -14.85
C PRO A 110 -8.92 6.59 -14.93
N VAL A 111 -9.36 6.20 -16.14
CA VAL A 111 -10.30 5.09 -16.31
C VAL A 111 -9.72 3.78 -15.76
N ALA A 112 -8.47 3.45 -16.10
CA ALA A 112 -7.80 2.24 -15.60
C ALA A 112 -7.67 2.23 -14.07
N LEU A 113 -7.35 3.39 -13.48
CA LEU A 113 -7.20 3.55 -12.04
C LEU A 113 -8.55 3.45 -11.29
N LEU A 114 -9.59 4.09 -11.82
CA LEU A 114 -10.94 4.04 -11.25
C LEU A 114 -11.48 2.60 -11.29
N LEU A 115 -11.37 1.94 -12.43
CA LEU A 115 -11.73 0.53 -12.56
C LEU A 115 -10.91 -0.35 -11.60
N GLY A 116 -9.61 -0.08 -11.47
CA GLY A 116 -8.74 -0.80 -10.52
C GLY A 116 -9.18 -0.66 -9.07
N SER A 117 -9.59 0.55 -8.68
CA SER A 117 -10.07 0.86 -7.34
C SER A 117 -11.37 0.12 -7.02
N ILE A 118 -12.26 -0.01 -8.01
CA ILE A 118 -13.50 -0.79 -7.89
C ILE A 118 -13.19 -2.30 -7.84
N LEU A 119 -12.26 -2.78 -8.68
CA LEU A 119 -11.95 -4.20 -8.84
C LEU A 119 -11.13 -4.78 -7.68
N ILE A 120 -10.30 -3.98 -7.00
CA ILE A 120 -9.55 -4.43 -5.82
C ILE A 120 -10.47 -4.64 -4.61
N SER A 121 -11.63 -3.95 -4.58
CA SER A 121 -12.60 -4.03 -3.50
C SER A 121 -13.12 -5.45 -3.29
N ARG A 122 -13.00 -5.94 -2.05
CA ARG A 122 -13.49 -7.27 -1.69
C ARG A 122 -15.01 -7.37 -1.82
N SER A 123 -15.73 -6.30 -1.50
CA SER A 123 -17.20 -6.23 -1.55
C SER A 123 -17.75 -6.38 -2.96
N VAL A 124 -17.15 -5.69 -3.94
CA VAL A 124 -17.57 -5.80 -5.36
C VAL A 124 -17.33 -7.21 -5.87
N ARG A 125 -16.15 -7.78 -5.56
CA ARG A 125 -15.79 -9.13 -5.99
C ARG A 125 -16.69 -10.23 -5.40
N SER A 126 -17.12 -10.11 -4.13
CA SER A 126 -17.99 -11.12 -3.50
C SER A 126 -19.47 -10.92 -3.84
N ARG A 127 -19.95 -9.67 -3.86
CA ARG A 127 -21.37 -9.37 -4.06
C ARG A 127 -21.79 -9.35 -5.53
N PHE A 128 -20.90 -8.95 -6.43
CA PHE A 128 -21.19 -8.77 -7.86
C PHE A 128 -20.13 -9.40 -8.78
N PRO A 129 -20.00 -10.75 -8.78
CA PRO A 129 -18.94 -11.43 -9.55
C PRO A 129 -19.06 -11.26 -11.07
N ARG A 130 -20.28 -11.15 -11.62
CA ARG A 130 -20.48 -10.88 -13.06
C ARG A 130 -19.96 -9.49 -13.45
N LEU A 131 -20.27 -8.48 -12.61
CA LEU A 131 -19.78 -7.12 -12.80
C LEU A 131 -18.25 -7.07 -12.71
N HIS A 132 -17.66 -7.73 -11.71
CA HIS A 132 -16.21 -7.82 -11.56
C HIS A 132 -15.53 -8.40 -12.81
N ARG A 133 -16.09 -9.46 -13.42
CA ARG A 133 -15.55 -10.04 -14.66
C ARG A 133 -15.67 -9.10 -15.87
N SER A 134 -16.81 -8.42 -16.01
CA SER A 134 -17.03 -7.48 -17.11
C SER A 134 -16.09 -6.28 -17.01
N LEU A 135 -16.07 -5.61 -15.85
CA LEU A 135 -15.18 -4.49 -15.58
C LEU A 135 -13.71 -4.88 -15.65
N GLY A 136 -13.35 -6.10 -15.23
CA GLY A 136 -11.98 -6.62 -15.36
C GLY A 136 -11.53 -6.74 -16.81
N ARG A 137 -12.40 -7.20 -17.73
CA ARG A 137 -12.09 -7.25 -19.17
C ARG A 137 -11.85 -5.85 -19.74
N VAL A 138 -12.73 -4.92 -19.40
CA VAL A 138 -12.60 -3.52 -19.81
C VAL A 138 -11.29 -2.94 -19.29
N GLN A 139 -10.98 -3.14 -18.00
CA GLN A 139 -9.74 -2.63 -17.41
C GLN A 139 -8.50 -3.18 -18.11
N ILE A 140 -8.45 -4.50 -18.37
CA ILE A 140 -7.31 -5.12 -19.07
C ILE A 140 -7.16 -4.56 -20.48
N ALA A 141 -8.27 -4.38 -21.21
CA ALA A 141 -8.23 -3.76 -22.54
C ALA A 141 -7.71 -2.32 -22.49
N VAL A 142 -8.20 -1.51 -21.54
CA VAL A 142 -7.76 -0.12 -21.35
C VAL A 142 -6.26 -0.06 -21.00
N ILE A 143 -5.76 -0.98 -20.18
CA ILE A 143 -4.34 -1.00 -19.81
C ILE A 143 -3.47 -1.42 -20.99
N LEU A 144 -3.80 -2.53 -21.66
CA LEU A 144 -2.95 -3.12 -22.70
C LEU A 144 -3.01 -2.37 -24.03
N LEU A 145 -4.14 -1.75 -24.36
CA LEU A 145 -4.33 -1.02 -25.62
C LEU A 145 -4.18 0.50 -25.45
N GLY A 146 -4.39 1.02 -24.24
CA GLY A 146 -4.32 2.44 -23.93
C GLY A 146 -3.07 2.77 -23.10
N VAL A 147 -3.14 2.53 -21.79
CA VAL A 147 -2.18 3.07 -20.80
C VAL A 147 -0.74 2.65 -21.09
N ALA A 148 -0.49 1.36 -21.28
CA ALA A 148 0.85 0.83 -21.48
C ALA A 148 1.51 1.28 -22.80
N PRO A 149 0.89 1.12 -23.99
CA PRO A 149 1.52 1.52 -25.24
C PRO A 149 1.68 3.04 -25.35
N SER A 150 0.66 3.81 -24.96
CA SER A 150 0.75 5.28 -24.97
C SER A 150 1.79 5.81 -23.99
N GLY A 151 1.85 5.25 -22.77
CA GLY A 151 2.84 5.64 -21.76
C GLY A 151 4.26 5.28 -22.18
N LEU A 152 4.45 4.13 -22.81
CA LEU A 152 5.75 3.73 -23.34
C LEU A 152 6.22 4.65 -24.47
N TRP A 153 5.32 5.04 -25.37
CA TRP A 153 5.64 6.01 -26.43
C TRP A 153 6.02 7.37 -25.84
N MET A 154 5.22 7.88 -24.90
CA MET A 154 5.47 9.16 -24.23
C MET A 154 6.78 9.16 -23.43
N ALA A 155 7.21 8.03 -22.90
CA ALA A 155 8.44 7.91 -22.14
C ALA A 155 9.70 8.29 -22.96
N GLY A 156 9.66 8.10 -24.28
CA GLY A 156 10.75 8.53 -25.18
C GLY A 156 10.90 10.05 -25.30
N PHE A 157 9.89 10.81 -24.88
CA PHE A 157 9.83 12.28 -24.91
C PHE A 157 9.78 12.87 -23.49
N ALA A 158 10.32 12.16 -22.50
CA ALA A 158 10.38 12.64 -21.13
C ALA A 158 11.22 13.92 -21.03
N GLU A 159 10.65 14.97 -20.44
CA GLU A 159 11.22 16.31 -20.37
C GLU A 159 12.55 16.38 -19.62
N SER A 160 12.68 15.65 -18.51
CA SER A 160 13.89 15.64 -17.70
C SER A 160 14.96 14.66 -18.21
N GLY A 161 14.93 14.32 -19.50
CA GLY A 161 15.90 13.45 -20.15
C GLY A 161 15.71 11.95 -19.94
N LEU A 162 16.69 11.18 -20.42
CA LEU A 162 16.61 9.72 -20.57
C LEU A 162 16.37 8.97 -19.26
N VAL A 163 16.86 9.48 -18.12
CA VAL A 163 16.73 8.81 -16.82
C VAL A 163 15.26 8.68 -16.40
N ALA A 164 14.48 9.76 -16.54
CA ALA A 164 13.04 9.70 -16.28
C ALA A 164 12.31 8.91 -17.37
N GLY A 165 12.75 9.04 -18.63
CA GLY A 165 12.22 8.25 -19.74
C GLY A 165 12.31 6.75 -19.48
N TYR A 166 13.47 6.24 -19.05
CA TYR A 166 13.61 4.85 -18.65
C TYR A 166 12.72 4.49 -17.46
N GLY A 167 12.63 5.36 -16.44
CA GLY A 167 11.75 5.14 -15.30
C GLY A 167 10.28 4.94 -15.69
N PHE A 168 9.76 5.78 -16.59
CA PHE A 168 8.40 5.65 -17.11
C PHE A 168 8.24 4.51 -18.11
N GLY A 169 9.25 4.23 -18.93
CA GLY A 169 9.25 3.11 -19.87
C GLY A 169 9.18 1.77 -19.14
N PHE A 170 10.02 1.58 -18.11
CA PHE A 170 9.95 0.38 -17.26
C PHE A 170 8.63 0.26 -16.52
N LEU A 171 8.08 1.37 -16.02
CA LEU A 171 6.75 1.40 -15.41
C LEU A 171 5.67 0.96 -16.41
N ALA A 172 5.69 1.46 -17.64
CA ALA A 172 4.72 1.10 -18.68
C ALA A 172 4.79 -0.40 -19.02
N VAL A 173 6.00 -0.93 -19.22
CA VAL A 173 6.24 -2.36 -19.47
C VAL A 173 5.80 -3.20 -18.28
N ALA A 174 6.20 -2.85 -17.07
CA ALA A 174 5.83 -3.58 -15.85
C ALA A 174 4.31 -3.61 -15.65
N THR A 175 3.62 -2.50 -15.91
CA THR A 175 2.17 -2.39 -15.83
C THR A 175 1.49 -3.30 -16.85
N GLY A 176 1.93 -3.26 -18.11
CA GLY A 176 1.44 -4.13 -19.18
C GLY A 176 1.68 -5.62 -18.88
N CYS A 177 2.87 -5.97 -18.42
CA CYS A 177 3.22 -7.35 -18.02
C CYS A 177 2.35 -7.83 -16.86
N CYS A 178 2.14 -7.01 -15.81
CA CYS A 178 1.27 -7.38 -14.69
C CYS A 178 -0.18 -7.60 -15.13
N ALA A 179 -0.71 -6.73 -16.00
CA ALA A 179 -2.06 -6.88 -16.55
C ALA A 179 -2.18 -8.16 -17.40
N ALA A 180 -1.22 -8.42 -18.30
CA ALA A 180 -1.20 -9.61 -19.13
C ALA A 180 -1.10 -10.90 -18.30
N MET A 181 -0.21 -10.93 -17.30
CA MET A 181 -0.06 -12.08 -16.39
C MET A 181 -1.29 -12.29 -15.51
N GLY A 182 -1.88 -11.21 -15.00
CA GLY A 182 -3.13 -11.24 -14.25
C GLY A 182 -4.29 -11.78 -15.07
N TRP A 183 -4.40 -11.37 -16.33
CA TRP A 183 -5.40 -11.86 -17.28
C TRP A 183 -5.20 -13.36 -17.62
N ARG A 184 -3.97 -13.75 -17.95
CA ARG A 184 -3.61 -15.17 -18.20
C ARG A 184 -3.92 -16.06 -17.01
N ALA A 185 -3.62 -15.61 -15.79
CA ALA A 185 -3.94 -16.33 -14.57
C ALA A 185 -5.47 -16.46 -14.36
N ALA A 186 -6.24 -15.42 -14.69
CA ALA A 186 -7.71 -15.48 -14.63
C ALA A 186 -8.31 -16.50 -15.60
N ILE A 187 -7.82 -16.56 -16.85
CA ILE A 187 -8.26 -17.55 -17.84
C ILE A 187 -7.90 -18.97 -17.38
N ALA A 188 -6.68 -19.14 -16.87
CA ALA A 188 -6.21 -20.42 -16.31
C ALA A 188 -6.89 -20.79 -14.97
N ARG A 189 -7.86 -20.00 -14.49
CA ARG A 189 -8.55 -20.17 -13.20
C ARG A 189 -7.63 -20.21 -11.97
N ARG A 190 -6.41 -19.67 -12.09
CA ARG A 190 -5.45 -19.49 -10.99
C ARG A 190 -5.72 -18.17 -10.28
N PHE A 191 -6.77 -18.14 -9.47
CA PHE A 191 -7.28 -16.89 -8.88
C PHE A 191 -6.33 -16.26 -7.85
N ASP A 192 -5.50 -17.05 -7.19
CA ASP A 192 -4.49 -16.54 -6.26
C ASP A 192 -3.38 -15.80 -7.02
N ASP A 193 -2.89 -16.38 -8.12
CA ASP A 193 -1.92 -15.71 -9.01
C ASP A 193 -2.53 -14.47 -9.64
N HIS A 194 -3.76 -14.55 -10.13
CA HIS A 194 -4.49 -13.41 -10.67
C HIS A 194 -4.53 -12.25 -9.66
N ARG A 195 -4.88 -12.54 -8.40
CA ARG A 195 -4.93 -11.53 -7.34
C ARG A 195 -3.54 -10.92 -7.11
N ARG A 196 -2.50 -11.74 -7.04
CA ARG A 196 -1.12 -11.27 -6.83
C ARG A 196 -0.69 -10.31 -7.96
N TRP A 197 -0.92 -10.68 -9.21
CA TRP A 197 -0.58 -9.85 -10.37
C TRP A 197 -1.43 -8.57 -10.47
N MET A 198 -2.74 -8.65 -10.21
CA MET A 198 -3.61 -7.47 -10.25
C MET A 198 -3.37 -6.51 -9.09
N THR A 199 -2.95 -6.99 -7.91
CA THR A 199 -2.51 -6.10 -6.84
C THR A 199 -1.26 -5.31 -7.23
N ARG A 200 -0.25 -5.97 -7.82
CA ARG A 200 0.94 -5.28 -8.35
C ARG A 200 0.57 -4.27 -9.42
N CYS A 201 -0.27 -4.68 -10.38
CA CYS A 201 -0.77 -3.80 -11.43
C CYS A 201 -1.45 -2.56 -10.85
N PHE A 202 -2.28 -2.72 -9.81
CA PHE A 202 -2.95 -1.60 -9.15
C PHE A 202 -1.96 -0.65 -8.47
N ILE A 203 -0.95 -1.18 -7.77
CA ILE A 203 0.12 -0.37 -7.16
C ILE A 203 0.87 0.43 -8.23
N LEU A 204 1.18 -0.20 -9.38
CA LEU A 204 1.82 0.48 -10.50
C LEU A 204 0.92 1.57 -11.10
N LEU A 205 -0.39 1.37 -11.21
CA LEU A 205 -1.32 2.42 -11.65
C LEU A 205 -1.37 3.61 -10.67
N CYS A 206 -1.25 3.35 -9.36
CA CYS A 206 -1.20 4.40 -8.34
C CYS A 206 0.06 5.27 -8.42
N SER A 207 1.09 4.88 -9.17
CA SER A 207 2.31 5.69 -9.37
C SER A 207 2.00 7.09 -9.89
N ALA A 208 0.95 7.25 -10.71
CA ALA A 208 0.52 8.54 -11.22
C ALA A 208 0.08 9.52 -10.10
N LEU A 209 -0.44 8.98 -8.98
CA LEU A 209 -0.79 9.76 -7.79
C LEU A 209 0.46 10.01 -6.96
N THR A 210 1.25 8.96 -6.70
CA THR A 210 2.48 9.08 -5.91
C THR A 210 3.47 10.07 -6.52
N LEU A 211 3.63 10.08 -7.84
CA LEU A 211 4.46 11.06 -8.54
C LEU A 211 3.99 12.50 -8.29
N ARG A 212 2.67 12.75 -8.37
CA ARG A 212 2.09 14.07 -8.10
C ARG A 212 2.25 14.49 -6.64
N TRP A 213 2.19 13.54 -5.71
CA TRP A 213 2.42 13.82 -4.29
C TRP A 213 3.89 14.15 -4.02
N ILE A 214 4.82 13.39 -4.59
CA ILE A 214 6.26 13.69 -4.50
C ILE A 214 6.56 15.07 -5.10
N GLY A 215 6.03 15.35 -6.29
CA GLY A 215 6.19 16.66 -6.95
C GLY A 215 5.62 17.81 -6.11
N GLY A 216 4.39 17.68 -5.61
CA GLY A 216 3.75 18.69 -4.77
C GLY A 216 4.48 18.93 -3.44
N LEU A 217 5.02 17.88 -2.82
CA LEU A 217 5.89 18.04 -1.65
C LEU A 217 7.20 18.76 -2.03
N GLY A 218 7.79 18.43 -3.18
CA GLY A 218 8.96 19.14 -3.71
C GLY A 218 8.71 20.63 -3.85
N THR A 219 7.56 21.03 -4.39
CA THR A 219 7.16 22.45 -4.49
C THR A 219 7.00 23.10 -3.13
N ILE A 220 6.36 22.45 -2.16
CA ILE A 220 6.15 22.99 -0.81
C ILE A 220 7.48 23.21 -0.07
N PHE A 221 8.43 22.29 -0.23
CA PHE A 221 9.74 22.37 0.42
C PHE A 221 10.79 23.14 -0.40
N GLY A 222 10.43 23.71 -1.55
CA GLY A 222 11.35 24.47 -2.40
C GLY A 222 12.49 23.60 -2.97
N VAL A 223 12.23 22.33 -3.27
CA VAL A 223 13.22 21.42 -3.85
C VAL A 223 13.43 21.75 -5.32
N GLU A 224 14.40 22.61 -5.59
CA GLU A 224 14.81 22.99 -6.94
C GLU A 224 16.06 22.20 -7.34
N SER A 225 15.85 21.00 -7.87
CA SER A 225 16.95 20.16 -8.37
C SER A 225 16.60 19.53 -9.71
N PRO A 226 17.52 19.54 -10.69
CA PRO A 226 17.34 18.80 -11.95
C PRO A 226 17.07 17.30 -11.74
N TRP A 227 17.52 16.74 -10.62
CA TRP A 227 17.35 15.33 -10.27
C TRP A 227 16.02 15.03 -9.58
N ALA A 228 15.28 16.05 -9.12
CA ALA A 228 14.04 15.86 -8.37
C ALA A 228 13.01 15.06 -9.18
N TYR A 229 12.78 15.45 -10.44
CA TYR A 229 11.78 14.79 -11.29
C TYR A 229 12.21 13.37 -11.75
N PRO A 230 13.46 13.14 -12.24
CA PRO A 230 13.92 11.77 -12.51
C PRO A 230 13.81 10.85 -11.31
N LEU A 231 14.24 11.30 -10.12
CA LEU A 231 14.14 10.47 -8.91
C LEU A 231 12.68 10.22 -8.52
N ALA A 232 11.82 11.24 -8.62
CA ALA A 232 10.39 11.07 -8.37
C ALA A 232 9.75 10.05 -9.34
N ALA A 233 10.14 10.05 -10.61
CA ALA A 233 9.65 9.10 -11.61
C ALA A 233 9.92 7.65 -11.18
N TRP A 234 11.14 7.33 -10.74
CA TRP A 234 11.49 6.00 -10.22
C TRP A 234 10.85 5.71 -8.86
N ALA A 235 10.94 6.64 -7.92
CA ALA A 235 10.42 6.48 -6.56
C ALA A 235 8.91 6.25 -6.53
N SER A 236 8.17 6.87 -7.46
CA SER A 236 6.70 6.82 -7.52
C SER A 236 6.13 5.42 -7.63
N TRP A 237 6.85 4.46 -8.23
CA TRP A 237 6.38 3.09 -8.41
C TRP A 237 7.28 2.06 -7.73
N LEU A 238 8.60 2.28 -7.67
CA LEU A 238 9.52 1.35 -7.00
C LEU A 238 9.26 1.29 -5.50
N ILE A 239 9.13 2.44 -4.82
CA ILE A 239 8.97 2.46 -3.35
C ILE A 239 7.65 1.78 -2.94
N PRO A 240 6.48 2.11 -3.54
CA PRO A 240 5.23 1.42 -3.21
C PRO A 240 5.27 -0.06 -3.53
N LEU A 241 5.86 -0.46 -4.67
CA LEU A 241 5.94 -1.87 -5.07
C LEU A 241 6.86 -2.66 -4.15
N LEU A 242 8.07 -2.16 -3.85
CA LEU A 242 9.00 -2.79 -2.92
C LEU A 242 8.41 -2.88 -1.52
N GLY A 243 7.77 -1.81 -1.03
CA GLY A 243 7.05 -1.82 0.24
C GLY A 243 6.02 -2.94 0.30
N TRP A 244 5.24 -3.13 -0.78
CA TRP A 244 4.27 -4.22 -0.87
C TRP A 244 4.93 -5.60 -0.87
N GLU A 245 5.98 -5.84 -1.66
CA GLU A 245 6.66 -7.14 -1.71
C GLU A 245 7.29 -7.50 -0.36
N LEU A 246 7.94 -6.52 0.30
CA LEU A 246 8.52 -6.72 1.62
C LEU A 246 7.46 -7.05 2.67
N LEU A 247 6.31 -6.37 2.65
CA LEU A 247 5.20 -6.66 3.56
C LEU A 247 4.66 -8.09 3.36
N VAL A 248 4.47 -8.50 2.10
CA VAL A 248 4.00 -9.87 1.78
C VAL A 248 5.02 -10.92 2.21
N HIS A 249 6.31 -10.68 1.94
CA HIS A 249 7.40 -11.57 2.32
C HIS A 249 7.53 -11.75 3.83
N CYS A 250 7.52 -10.63 4.58
CA CYS A 250 7.56 -10.64 6.04
C CYS A 250 6.36 -11.37 6.65
N ARG A 251 5.17 -11.20 6.06
CA ARG A 251 3.96 -11.89 6.53
C ARG A 251 4.07 -13.40 6.32
N ASN A 252 4.51 -13.86 5.16
CA ASN A 252 4.63 -15.29 4.88
C ASN A 252 5.64 -15.97 5.83
N ARG A 253 6.79 -15.32 6.12
CA ARG A 253 7.77 -15.84 7.08
C ARG A 253 7.25 -15.97 8.52
N ARG A 254 6.30 -15.12 8.93
CA ARG A 254 5.71 -15.19 10.28
C ARG A 254 4.85 -16.44 10.46
N PHE A 255 4.19 -16.90 9.39
CA PHE A 255 3.35 -18.10 9.42
C PHE A 255 4.14 -19.41 9.34
N GLU A 256 5.38 -19.36 8.84
CA GLU A 256 6.27 -20.53 8.73
C GLU A 256 7.13 -20.80 9.98
N ARG A 257 7.04 -19.97 11.03
CA ARG A 257 7.76 -20.26 12.28
C ARG A 257 7.15 -21.50 12.96
N PRO A 258 7.91 -22.59 13.15
CA PRO A 258 7.42 -23.72 13.93
C PRO A 258 7.15 -23.22 15.35
N VAL A 259 5.95 -23.48 15.87
CA VAL A 259 5.71 -23.38 17.30
C VAL A 259 6.64 -24.41 17.92
N HIS A 260 7.75 -23.97 18.51
CA HIS A 260 8.55 -24.84 19.37
C HIS A 260 7.65 -25.25 20.53
N THR A 261 7.07 -26.44 20.42
CA THR A 261 6.42 -27.14 21.54
C THR A 261 7.54 -27.49 22.50
N THR A 262 7.75 -26.67 23.51
CA THR A 262 8.57 -27.04 24.66
C THR A 262 7.81 -28.15 25.39
N ILE A 263 8.31 -29.39 25.31
CA ILE A 263 7.90 -30.52 26.16
C ILE A 263 8.77 -30.50 27.40
#